data_AF-A0A7C3Q5D5-F1
#
_entry.id   AF-A0A7C3Q5D5-F1
#
_cell.length_a   1.000
_cell.length_b   1.000
_cell.length_c   1.000
_cell.angle_alpha   90.00
_cell.angle_beta   90.00
_cell.angle_gamma   90.00
#
_symmetry.space_group_name_H-M   'P 1'
#
loop_
_entity.id
_entity.type
_entity.pdbx_description
1 polymer ?
#
loop_
_entity_poly.entity_id
_entity_poly.type
_entity_poly.pdbx_seq_one_letter_code
_entity_poly.pdbx_strand_id
1 'polypeptide(L)'
;MDLEKIEKRFKTLEGRVEEQRIALEKLQEQMKELRQKSIATCKNCSMEFDLLANHYSIGLFDNIVYVKCPRCNKAIPVDSKDGVKKA
;
A
#
# COMPACT_ATOMS: atom_id res chain seq x y z
N MET A 1 -25.80 5.45 -41.81
CA MET A 1 -24.58 5.39 -40.97
C MET A 1 -24.93 6.13 -39.69
N ASP A 2 -25.14 5.42 -38.58
CA ASP A 2 -25.81 5.94 -37.37
C ASP A 2 -24.88 6.82 -36.52
N LEU A 3 -24.64 8.05 -36.96
CA LEU A 3 -23.83 9.04 -36.24
C LEU A 3 -24.36 9.31 -34.81
N GLU A 4 -25.68 9.35 -34.61
CA GLU A 4 -26.29 9.52 -33.28
C GLU A 4 -25.96 8.36 -32.33
N LYS A 5 -25.94 7.13 -32.86
CA LYS A 5 -25.60 5.93 -32.07
C LYS A 5 -24.13 5.93 -31.69
N ILE A 6 -23.26 6.43 -32.57
CA ILE A 6 -21.83 6.61 -32.29
C ILE A 6 -21.64 7.69 -31.23
N GLU A 7 -22.29 8.84 -31.34
CA GLU A 7 -22.18 9.94 -30.38
C GLU A 7 -22.66 9.54 -28.98
N LYS A 8 -23.79 8.81 -28.89
CA LYS A 8 -24.29 8.29 -27.62
C LYS A 8 -23.32 7.30 -26.97
N ARG A 9 -22.64 6.47 -27.77
CA ARG A 9 -21.60 5.55 -27.27
C ARG A 9 -20.37 6.30 -26.79
N PHE A 10 -19.95 7.36 -27.48
CA PHE A 10 -18.83 8.21 -27.04
C PHE A 10 -19.12 8.87 -25.69
N LYS A 11 -20.27 9.54 -25.54
CA LYS A 11 -20.66 10.16 -24.25
C LYS A 11 -20.71 9.15 -23.10
N THR A 12 -21.17 7.93 -23.39
CA THR A 12 -21.20 6.84 -22.39
C THR A 12 -19.79 6.40 -22.00
N LEU A 13 -18.87 6.29 -22.97
CA LEU A 13 -17.48 5.92 -22.71
C LEU A 13 -16.74 7.02 -21.95
N GLU A 14 -16.94 8.28 -22.30
CA GLU A 14 -16.37 9.44 -21.60
C GLU A 14 -16.79 9.44 -20.12
N GLY A 15 -18.09 9.22 -19.85
CA GLY A 15 -18.58 9.10 -18.47
C GLY A 15 -17.90 7.97 -17.69
N ARG A 16 -17.77 6.79 -18.31
CA ARG A 16 -17.09 5.64 -17.67
C ARG A 16 -15.61 5.88 -17.44
N VAL A 17 -14.93 6.57 -18.36
CA VAL A 17 -13.51 6.93 -18.20
C VAL A 17 -13.35 7.88 -17.03
N GLU A 18 -14.22 8.88 -16.90
CA GLU A 18 -14.17 9.83 -15.79
C GLU A 18 -14.48 9.14 -14.45
N GLU A 19 -15.47 8.26 -14.40
CA GLU A 19 -15.75 7.44 -13.21
C GLU A 19 -14.54 6.58 -12.79
N GLN A 20 -13.88 5.94 -13.76
CA GLN A 20 -12.68 5.14 -13.50
C GLN A 20 -11.50 6.00 -13.04
N ARG A 21 -11.33 7.20 -13.61
CA ARG A 21 -10.31 8.15 -13.18
C ARG A 21 -10.51 8.57 -11.73
N ILE A 22 -11.72 8.96 -11.35
CA ILE A 22 -12.06 9.34 -9.97
C ILE A 22 -11.80 8.17 -9.00
N ALA A 23 -12.19 6.95 -9.39
CA ALA A 23 -11.91 5.76 -8.59
C ALA A 23 -10.41 5.50 -8.41
N LEU A 24 -9.61 5.69 -9.47
CA LEU A 24 -8.15 5.57 -9.41
C LEU A 24 -7.52 6.62 -8.51
N GLU A 25 -7.95 7.88 -8.60
CA GLU A 25 -7.46 8.96 -7.74
C GLU A 25 -7.72 8.65 -6.25
N LYS A 26 -8.93 8.15 -5.93
CA LYS A 26 -9.26 7.72 -4.56
C LYS A 26 -8.42 6.55 -4.08
N LEU A 27 -8.18 5.54 -4.94
CA LEU A 27 -7.32 4.41 -4.60
C LEU A 27 -5.86 4.84 -4.39
N GLN A 28 -5.35 5.78 -5.17
CA GLN A 28 -4.01 6.34 -5.00
C GLN A 28 -3.87 7.04 -3.64
N GLU A 29 -4.89 7.80 -3.22
CA GLU A 29 -4.89 8.45 -1.91
C GLU A 29 -4.91 7.43 -0.76
N GLN A 30 -5.77 6.41 -0.85
CA GLN A 30 -5.81 5.31 0.12
C GLN A 30 -4.48 4.54 0.20
N MET A 31 -3.83 4.28 -0.95
CA MET A 31 -2.51 3.65 -0.99
C MET A 31 -1.43 4.53 -0.36
N LYS A 32 -1.51 5.85 -0.52
CA LYS A 32 -0.59 6.80 0.12
C LYS A 32 -0.72 6.75 1.65
N GLU A 33 -1.95 6.70 2.17
CA GLU A 33 -2.20 6.54 3.61
C GLU A 33 -1.69 5.19 4.13
N LEU A 34 -1.97 4.10 3.42
CA LEU A 34 -1.48 2.77 3.79
C LEU A 34 0.04 2.70 3.79
N ARG A 35 0.70 3.33 2.82
CA ARG A 35 2.16 3.40 2.74
C ARG A 35 2.77 4.16 3.91
N GLN A 36 2.12 5.23 4.37
CA GLN A 36 2.59 5.94 5.57
C GLN A 36 2.51 5.04 6.82
N LYS A 37 1.48 4.20 6.91
CA LYS A 37 1.33 3.22 8.00
C LYS A 37 2.30 2.04 7.87
N SER A 38 2.83 1.77 6.67
CA SER A 38 3.84 0.72 6.46
C SER A 38 5.27 1.16 6.71
N ILE A 39 5.54 2.45 6.95
CA ILE A 39 6.88 2.91 7.31
C ILE A 39 7.18 2.54 8.76
N ALA A 40 8.26 1.77 8.93
CA ALA A 40 8.77 1.31 10.20
C ALA A 40 10.15 1.90 10.47
N THR A 41 10.44 2.23 11.73
CA THR A 41 11.78 2.63 12.16
C THR A 41 12.48 1.46 12.85
N CYS A 42 13.68 1.11 12.39
CA CYS A 42 14.49 0.09 13.04
C CYS A 42 14.99 0.58 14.40
N LYS A 43 14.63 -0.10 15.49
CA LYS A 43 15.12 0.24 16.85
C LYS A 43 16.63 0.11 17.04
N ASN A 44 17.32 -0.62 16.15
CA ASN A 44 18.75 -0.86 16.27
C ASN A 44 19.63 0.18 15.55
N CYS A 45 19.20 0.64 14.37
CA CYS A 45 19.99 1.58 13.56
C CYS A 45 19.22 2.87 13.22
N SER A 46 18.04 3.06 13.82
CA SER A 46 17.16 4.22 13.68
C SER A 46 16.77 4.58 12.24
N MET A 47 16.93 3.64 11.30
CA MET A 47 16.61 3.86 9.89
C MET A 47 15.14 3.52 9.63
N GLU A 48 14.47 4.39 8.89
CA GLU A 48 13.14 4.13 8.36
C GLU A 48 13.21 3.20 7.14
N PHE A 49 12.25 2.29 7.05
CA PHE A 49 12.10 1.39 5.92
C PHE A 49 10.63 1.00 5.74
N ASP A 50 10.27 0.65 4.51
CA ASP A 50 8.90 0.23 4.17
C ASP A 50 8.75 -1.27 4.48
N LEU A 51 7.81 -1.61 5.36
CA LEU A 51 7.47 -2.99 5.70
C LEU A 51 7.01 -3.80 4.49
N LEU A 52 6.23 -3.19 3.59
CA LEU A 52 5.63 -3.89 2.44
C LEU A 52 6.69 -4.27 1.42
N ALA A 53 7.67 -3.38 1.20
CA ALA A 53 8.77 -3.62 0.26
C ALA A 53 9.83 -4.61 0.81
N ASN A 54 9.96 -4.72 2.14
CA ASN A 54 11.00 -5.51 2.81
C ASN A 54 10.42 -6.66 3.63
N HIS A 55 9.21 -7.12 3.31
CA HIS A 55 8.57 -8.22 4.00
C HIS A 55 9.29 -9.54 3.69
N TYR A 56 10.03 -10.04 4.68
CA TYR A 56 10.54 -11.42 4.68
C TYR A 56 9.80 -12.16 5.80
N SER A 57 8.76 -12.91 5.43
CA SER A 57 8.03 -13.76 6.37
C SER A 57 8.95 -14.89 6.83
N ILE A 58 9.54 -14.75 8.01
CA ILE A 58 10.12 -15.89 8.75
C ILE A 58 9.02 -16.35 9.70
N GLY A 59 8.49 -17.55 9.43
CA GLY A 59 7.22 -18.02 9.98
C GLY A 59 7.17 -18.29 11.49
N LEU A 60 5.95 -18.10 12.01
CA LEU A 60 5.11 -19.10 12.71
C LEU A 60 5.62 -19.74 13.99
N PHE A 61 6.26 -18.97 14.86
CA PHE A 61 6.19 -19.26 16.30
C PHE A 61 5.67 -17.99 16.99
N ASP A 62 4.64 -18.15 17.83
CA ASP A 62 4.00 -17.12 18.66
C ASP A 62 3.04 -16.11 17.99
N ASN A 63 2.56 -16.36 16.76
CA ASN A 63 1.71 -15.41 15.98
C ASN A 63 2.35 -14.03 15.74
N ILE A 64 3.67 -13.91 15.90
CA ILE A 64 4.42 -12.68 15.67
C ILE A 64 5.04 -12.75 14.27
N VAL A 65 4.74 -11.75 13.44
CA VAL A 65 5.40 -11.57 12.16
C VAL A 65 6.71 -10.83 12.38
N TYR A 66 7.82 -11.34 11.87
CA TYR A 66 9.09 -10.64 11.90
C TYR A 66 9.45 -10.08 10.52
N VAL A 67 10.13 -8.93 10.51
CA VAL A 67 10.75 -8.35 9.31
C VAL A 67 12.23 -8.07 9.58
N LYS A 68 13.07 -8.17 8.55
CA LYS A 68 14.48 -7.83 8.67
C LYS A 68 14.70 -6.38 8.27
N CYS A 69 15.45 -5.63 9.09
CA CYS A 69 15.90 -4.30 8.70
C CYS A 69 16.85 -4.39 7.49
N PRO A 70 16.60 -3.66 6.39
CA PRO A 70 17.44 -3.74 5.18
C PRO A 70 18.88 -3.25 5.40
N ARG A 71 19.13 -2.45 6.45
CA ARG A 71 20.46 -1.90 6.74
C ARG A 71 21.29 -2.75 7.70
N CYS A 72 20.70 -3.14 8.84
CA CYS A 72 21.43 -3.86 9.88
C CYS A 72 21.08 -5.36 9.99
N ASN A 73 20.17 -5.84 9.13
CA ASN A 73 19.73 -7.24 9.03
C ASN A 73 19.12 -7.84 10.32
N LYS A 74 18.88 -7.02 11.35
CA LYS A 74 18.21 -7.46 12.58
C LYS A 74 16.72 -7.71 12.34
N ALA A 75 16.21 -8.78 12.93
CA ALA A 75 14.79 -9.08 12.97
C ALA A 75 14.05 -8.11 13.90
N ILE A 76 12.89 -7.64 13.44
CA ILE A 76 12.02 -6.70 14.14
C ILE A 76 10.62 -7.33 14.17
N PRO A 77 9.99 -7.48 15.36
CA PRO A 77 8.61 -7.95 15.44
C PRO A 77 7.66 -6.87 14.92
N VAL A 78 6.70 -7.28 14.11
CA VAL A 78 5.59 -6.46 13.59
C VAL A 78 4.33 -6.87 14.37
N ASP A 79 3.76 -5.92 15.09
CA ASP A 79 2.50 -6.12 15.81
C ASP A 79 1.34 -6.06 14.81
N SER A 80 0.60 -7.16 14.71
CA SER A 80 -0.58 -7.29 13.83
C SER A 80 -1.72 -6.31 14.16
N LYS A 81 -1.76 -5.74 15.37
CA LYS A 81 -2.84 -4.83 15.81
C LYS A 81 -2.51 -3.34 15.66
N ASP A 82 -1.22 -2.98 15.70
CA ASP A 82 -0.80 -1.58 15.82
C ASP A 82 0.05 -1.07 14.63
N GLY A 83 0.41 -1.94 13.68
CA GLY A 83 1.55 -1.63 12.80
C GLY A 83 2.83 -1.48 13.64
N VAL A 84 3.95 -1.07 13.03
CA VAL A 84 5.17 -0.85 13.82
C VAL A 84 4.91 0.29 14.80
N LYS A 85 4.84 -0.04 16.09
CA LYS A 85 4.70 0.94 17.17
C LYS A 85 5.75 2.04 17.00
N LYS A 86 5.28 3.25 16.70
CA LYS A 86 6.07 4.46 16.88
C LYS A 86 6.47 4.54 18.36
N ALA A 87 7.74 4.85 18.60
CA ALA A 87 8.23 5.25 19.90
C ALA A 87 7.58 6.57 20.33
#